data_AF-A0A3D0CDD2-F1
#
_entry.id   AF-A0A3D0CDD2-F1
#
_cell.length_a   1.000
_cell.length_b   1.000
_cell.length_c   1.000
_cell.angle_alpha   90.00
_cell.angle_beta   90.00
_cell.angle_gamma   90.00
#
_symmetry.space_group_name_H-M   'P 1'
#
loop_
_entity.id
_entity.type
_entity.pdbx_description
1 polymer ?
#
loop_
_entity_poly.entity_id
_entity_poly.type
_entity_poly.pdbx_seq_one_letter_code
_entity_poly.pdbx_strand_id
1 'polypeptide(L)'
;LGLAEKNACEYCVSAHTAIGKGAGLTEDEMVENRAGGSQDAQAAIAVKFARSLAEHSGEVTTAELLEIRNAGYSDAEIVEIITHVGMNIMTNILAKASRVAIDFPKIALQKAS
;
A
#
# COMPACT_ATOMS: atom_id res chain seq x y z
N LEU A 1 -2.47 -1.20 -1.85
CA LEU A 1 -2.44 -2.60 -2.32
C LEU A 1 -1.21 -3.34 -1.79
N GLY A 2 0.02 -2.89 -2.10
CA GLY A 2 1.25 -3.58 -1.69
C GLY A 2 1.42 -3.84 -0.19
N LEU A 3 0.96 -2.92 0.68
CA LEU A 3 0.99 -3.16 2.14
C LEU A 3 0.11 -4.34 2.56
N ALA A 4 -1.10 -4.44 2.01
CA ALA A 4 -2.02 -5.54 2.27
C ALA A 4 -1.46 -6.87 1.74
N GLU A 5 -0.82 -6.84 0.56
CA GLU A 5 -0.12 -7.98 -0.03
C GLU A 5 1.02 -8.46 0.87
N LYS A 6 1.93 -7.54 1.22
CA LYS A 6 3.08 -7.80 2.09
C LYS A 6 2.68 -8.35 3.45
N ASN A 7 1.61 -7.82 4.04
CA ASN A 7 1.11 -8.27 5.34
C ASN A 7 0.24 -9.54 5.26
N ALA A 8 0.08 -10.12 4.06
CA ALA A 8 -0.75 -11.28 3.78
C ALA A 8 -2.19 -11.13 4.32
N CYS A 9 -2.80 -9.95 4.11
CA CYS A 9 -4.21 -9.71 4.44
C CYS A 9 -5.09 -9.93 3.20
N GLU A 10 -5.63 -11.15 3.02
CA GLU A 10 -6.47 -11.51 1.86
C GLU A 10 -7.76 -10.67 1.77
N TYR A 11 -8.38 -10.33 2.91
CA TYR A 11 -9.51 -9.41 2.95
C TYR A 11 -9.11 -8.02 2.44
N CYS A 12 -8.01 -7.48 2.94
CA CYS A 12 -7.57 -6.13 2.64
C CYS A 12 -7.14 -5.99 1.19
N VAL A 13 -6.45 -6.99 0.61
CA VAL A 13 -6.09 -6.94 -0.81
C VAL A 13 -7.34 -7.04 -1.69
N SER A 14 -8.33 -7.86 -1.31
CA SER A 14 -9.61 -7.96 -2.04
C SER A 14 -10.37 -6.63 -2.00
N ALA A 15 -10.51 -6.03 -0.81
CA ALA A 15 -11.18 -4.74 -0.61
C ALA A 15 -10.49 -3.61 -1.39
N HIS A 16 -9.17 -3.46 -1.25
CA HIS A 16 -8.43 -2.40 -1.94
C HIS A 16 -8.36 -2.61 -3.46
N THR A 17 -8.42 -3.84 -3.96
CA THR A 17 -8.52 -4.10 -5.40
C THR A 17 -9.88 -3.63 -5.93
N ALA A 18 -10.97 -3.94 -5.21
CA ALA A 18 -12.31 -3.47 -5.59
C ALA A 18 -12.41 -1.93 -5.56
N ILE A 19 -11.88 -1.29 -4.51
CA ILE A 19 -11.84 0.17 -4.40
C ILE A 19 -10.96 0.79 -5.49
N GLY A 20 -9.76 0.25 -5.71
CA GLY A 20 -8.83 0.74 -6.74
C GLY A 20 -9.43 0.68 -8.15
N LYS A 21 -10.12 -0.42 -8.48
CA LYS A 21 -10.88 -0.53 -9.73
C LYS A 21 -11.98 0.53 -9.82
N GLY A 22 -12.72 0.76 -8.73
CA GLY A 22 -13.73 1.82 -8.65
C GLY A 22 -13.18 3.24 -8.80
N ALA A 23 -11.91 3.45 -8.40
CA ALA A 23 -11.18 4.71 -8.57
C ALA A 23 -10.53 4.87 -9.96
N GLY A 24 -10.66 3.89 -10.85
CA GLY A 24 -10.15 3.95 -12.22
C GLY A 24 -8.75 3.36 -12.44
N LEU A 25 -8.19 2.64 -11.45
CA LEU A 25 -6.93 1.92 -11.67
C LEU A 25 -7.12 0.77 -12.67
N THR A 26 -6.16 0.63 -13.58
CA THR A 26 -6.12 -0.50 -14.52
C THR A 26 -5.70 -1.78 -13.80
N GLU A 27 -5.96 -2.93 -14.42
CA GLU A 27 -5.56 -4.22 -13.85
C GLU A 27 -4.03 -4.32 -13.74
N ASP A 28 -3.29 -3.89 -14.77
CA ASP A 28 -1.83 -3.90 -14.76
C ASP A 28 -1.25 -2.99 -13.66
N GLU A 29 -1.83 -1.79 -13.48
CA GLU A 29 -1.44 -0.88 -12.41
C GLU A 29 -1.72 -1.48 -11.02
N MET A 30 -2.86 -2.17 -10.84
CA MET A 30 -3.15 -2.85 -9.59
C MET A 30 -2.21 -4.04 -9.32
N VAL A 31 -1.79 -4.76 -10.36
CA VAL A 31 -0.78 -5.83 -10.24
C VAL A 31 0.56 -5.26 -9.78
N GLU A 32 1.01 -4.17 -10.40
CA GLU A 32 2.25 -3.49 -10.03
C GLU A 32 2.17 -2.92 -8.59
N ASN A 33 1.05 -2.28 -8.24
CA ASN A 33 0.79 -1.78 -6.89
C ASN A 33 0.81 -2.88 -5.82
N ARG A 34 0.42 -4.11 -6.16
CA ARG A 34 0.51 -5.27 -5.25
C ARG A 34 1.94 -5.77 -5.07
N ALA A 35 2.75 -5.74 -6.14
CA ALA A 35 4.19 -5.98 -6.07
C ALA A 35 4.95 -4.84 -5.36
N GLY A 36 4.27 -3.72 -5.09
CA GLY A 36 4.80 -2.58 -4.38
C GLY A 36 5.58 -1.63 -5.27
N GLY A 37 5.18 -1.50 -6.53
CA GLY A 37 5.57 -0.45 -7.47
C GLY A 37 4.36 0.33 -7.99
N SER A 38 4.53 1.09 -9.06
CA SER A 38 3.46 1.72 -9.84
C SER A 38 3.99 2.02 -11.26
N GLN A 39 3.11 2.06 -12.26
CA GLN A 39 3.43 2.53 -13.61
C GLN A 39 3.49 4.06 -13.69
N ASP A 40 2.91 4.77 -12.72
CA ASP A 40 3.11 6.20 -12.56
C ASP A 40 4.40 6.47 -11.77
N ALA A 41 5.31 7.23 -12.36
CA ALA A 41 6.65 7.43 -11.80
C ALA A 41 6.62 8.17 -10.45
N GLN A 42 5.67 9.08 -10.24
CA GLN A 42 5.55 9.82 -8.99
C GLN A 42 4.94 8.93 -7.90
N ALA A 43 3.86 8.22 -8.23
CA ALA A 43 3.21 7.26 -7.34
C ALA A 43 4.15 6.11 -6.96
N ALA A 44 5.02 5.65 -7.86
CA ALA A 44 6.02 4.62 -7.56
C ALA A 44 6.95 5.03 -6.41
N ILE A 45 7.31 6.31 -6.32
CA ILE A 45 8.13 6.86 -5.23
C ILE A 45 7.32 6.87 -3.92
N ALA A 46 6.04 7.25 -3.94
CA ALA A 46 5.18 7.18 -2.76
C ALA A 46 4.96 5.73 -2.28
N VAL A 47 4.76 4.79 -3.20
CA VAL A 47 4.61 3.36 -2.88
C VAL A 47 5.92 2.82 -2.27
N LYS A 48 7.08 3.17 -2.84
CA LYS A 48 8.39 2.83 -2.27
C LYS A 48 8.55 3.37 -0.85
N PHE A 49 8.23 4.65 -0.63
CA PHE A 49 8.31 5.27 0.70
C PHE A 49 7.36 4.59 1.71
N ALA A 50 6.12 4.28 1.29
CA ALA A 50 5.15 3.55 2.11
C ALA A 50 5.65 2.14 2.49
N ARG A 51 6.35 1.46 1.59
CA ARG A 51 7.01 0.17 1.89
C ARG A 51 8.11 0.34 2.92
N SER A 52 9.01 1.31 2.74
CA SER A 52 10.08 1.58 3.70
C SER A 52 9.53 1.84 5.11
N LEU A 53 8.48 2.67 5.22
CA LEU A 53 7.80 2.91 6.50
C LEU A 53 7.29 1.62 7.13
N ALA A 54 6.64 0.74 6.36
CA ALA A 54 6.09 -0.51 6.88
C ALA A 54 7.15 -1.60 7.13
N GLU A 55 8.29 -1.57 6.43
CA GLU A 55 9.43 -2.48 6.64
C GLU A 55 10.19 -2.13 7.93
N HIS A 56 10.34 -0.83 8.19
CA HIS A 56 11.18 -0.33 9.26
C HIS A 56 10.37 0.28 10.42
N SER A 57 9.08 -0.07 10.53
CA SER A 57 8.19 0.41 11.59
C SER A 57 8.19 1.95 11.77
N GLY A 58 8.30 2.68 10.67
CA GLY A 58 8.34 4.15 10.64
C GLY A 58 9.74 4.75 10.63
N GLU A 59 10.79 3.96 10.88
CA GLU A 59 12.18 4.44 10.78
C GLU A 59 12.59 4.60 9.31
N VAL A 60 12.54 5.83 8.81
CA VAL A 60 13.01 6.19 7.46
C VAL A 60 14.24 7.07 7.54
N THR A 61 15.11 6.95 6.55
CA THR A 61 16.33 7.74 6.44
C THR A 61 16.04 9.15 5.92
N THR A 62 16.98 10.08 6.17
CA THR A 62 16.94 11.41 5.56
C THR A 62 16.92 11.34 4.03
N ALA A 63 17.61 10.36 3.44
CA ALA A 63 17.65 10.18 2.00
C ALA A 63 16.27 9.85 1.42
N GLU A 64 15.50 8.98 2.07
CA GLU A 64 14.14 8.62 1.65
C GLU A 64 13.17 9.81 1.80
N LEU A 65 13.30 10.60 2.87
CA LEU A 65 12.52 11.84 3.04
C LEU A 65 12.85 12.91 1.99
N LEU A 66 14.11 12.97 1.55
CA LEU A 66 14.51 13.89 0.47
C LEU A 66 14.03 13.37 -0.89
N GLU A 67 14.09 12.06 -1.14
CA GLU A 67 13.60 11.45 -2.38
C GLU A 67 12.13 11.75 -2.63
N ILE A 68 11.27 11.55 -1.61
CA ILE A 68 9.82 11.81 -1.75
C ILE A 68 9.52 13.31 -1.93
N ARG A 69 10.24 14.20 -1.26
CA ARG A 69 10.10 15.66 -1.47
C ARG A 69 10.53 16.07 -2.87
N ASN A 70 11.64 15.53 -3.37
CA ASN A 70 12.14 15.81 -4.71
C ASN A 70 11.21 15.28 -5.81
N ALA A 71 10.40 14.26 -5.49
CA ALA A 71 9.31 13.80 -6.36
C ALA A 71 8.11 14.75 -6.40
N GLY A 72 8.12 15.85 -5.63
CA GLY A 72 7.09 16.88 -5.64
C GLY A 72 6.02 16.76 -4.56
N TYR A 73 6.14 15.79 -3.64
CA TYR A 73 5.21 15.68 -2.50
C TYR A 73 5.50 16.76 -1.46
N SER A 74 4.45 17.45 -1.04
CA SER A 74 4.47 18.38 0.09
C SER A 74 4.60 17.64 1.43
N ASP A 75 5.02 18.35 2.47
CA ASP A 75 5.06 17.78 3.82
C ASP A 75 3.67 17.29 4.29
N ALA A 76 2.58 17.93 3.84
CA ALA A 76 1.22 17.49 4.14
C ALA A 76 0.89 16.13 3.51
N GLU A 77 1.23 15.94 2.23
CA GLU A 77 1.04 14.65 1.54
C GLU A 77 1.95 13.56 2.13
N ILE A 78 3.15 13.90 2.57
CA ILE A 78 4.05 12.96 3.25
C ILE A 78 3.41 12.48 4.57
N VAL A 79 2.84 13.40 5.36
CA VAL A 79 2.09 13.06 6.59
C VAL A 79 0.87 12.20 6.28
N GLU A 80 0.15 12.50 5.20
CA GLU A 80 -0.98 11.69 4.73
C GLU A 80 -0.54 10.26 4.39
N ILE A 81 0.57 10.08 3.67
CA ILE A 81 1.13 8.76 3.34
C ILE A 81 1.48 7.99 4.62
N ILE A 82 2.17 8.62 5.59
CA ILE A 82 2.51 8.01 6.88
C ILE A 82 1.24 7.56 7.62
N THR A 83 0.21 8.40 7.62
CA THR A 83 -1.08 8.11 8.27
C THR A 83 -1.76 6.92 7.60
N HIS A 84 -1.77 6.87 6.26
CA HIS A 84 -2.33 5.73 5.52
C HIS A 84 -1.56 4.43 5.75
N VAL A 85 -0.23 4.47 5.90
CA VAL A 85 0.56 3.28 6.28
C VAL A 85 0.12 2.75 7.64
N GLY A 86 0.01 3.63 8.65
CA GLY A 86 -0.46 3.26 9.98
C GLY A 86 -1.87 2.67 9.98
N MET A 87 -2.81 3.33 9.28
CA MET A 87 -4.18 2.83 9.14
C MET A 87 -4.24 1.49 8.39
N ASN A 88 -3.40 1.29 7.37
CA ASN A 88 -3.34 0.03 6.65
C ASN A 88 -2.88 -1.11 7.57
N ILE A 89 -1.81 -0.89 8.34
CA ILE A 89 -1.32 -1.87 9.32
C ILE A 89 -2.41 -2.22 10.34
N MET A 90 -3.05 -1.20 10.94
CA MET A 90 -4.14 -1.39 11.89
C MET A 90 -5.30 -2.22 11.30
N THR A 91 -5.78 -1.86 10.10
CA THR A 91 -6.89 -2.56 9.46
C THR A 91 -6.53 -3.98 9.02
N ASN A 92 -5.28 -4.21 8.62
CA ASN A 92 -4.76 -5.57 8.36
C ASN A 92 -4.82 -6.43 9.63
N ILE A 93 -4.40 -5.89 10.78
CA ILE A 93 -4.49 -6.57 12.07
C ILE A 93 -5.95 -6.90 12.39
N LEU A 94 -6.85 -5.93 12.29
CA LEU A 94 -8.28 -6.12 12.58
C LEU A 94 -8.89 -7.21 11.70
N ALA A 95 -8.68 -7.17 10.39
CA ALA A 95 -9.24 -8.15 9.46
C ALA A 95 -8.72 -9.56 9.74
N LYS A 96 -7.40 -9.71 9.95
CA LYS A 96 -6.77 -11.02 10.23
C LYS A 96 -7.19 -11.58 11.58
N ALA A 97 -7.19 -10.75 12.62
CA ALA A 97 -7.53 -11.17 13.99
C ALA A 97 -9.02 -11.54 14.11
N SER A 98 -9.91 -10.78 13.48
CA SER A 98 -11.35 -11.06 13.48
C SER A 98 -11.76 -12.22 12.57
N ARG A 99 -10.92 -12.58 11.58
CA ARG A 99 -11.26 -13.54 10.52
C ARG A 99 -12.55 -13.16 9.79
N VAL A 100 -12.76 -11.86 9.62
CA VAL A 100 -13.91 -11.33 8.88
C VAL A 100 -14.00 -11.99 7.50
N ALA A 101 -15.21 -12.39 7.13
CA ALA A 101 -15.46 -13.01 5.82
C ALA A 101 -15.24 -11.98 4.71
N ILE A 102 -14.64 -12.41 3.59
CA ILE A 102 -14.42 -11.54 2.44
C ILE A 102 -15.77 -11.33 1.73
N ASP A 103 -16.24 -10.09 1.72
CA ASP A 103 -17.48 -9.61 1.10
C ASP A 103 -17.23 -8.82 -0.21
N PHE A 104 -15.97 -8.78 -0.65
CA PHE A 104 -15.52 -8.24 -1.94
C PHE A 104 -15.22 -9.37 -2.95
N PRO A 105 -15.12 -9.07 -4.26
CA PRO A 105 -14.54 -10.01 -5.22
C PRO A 105 -13.18 -10.51 -4.73
N LYS A 106 -13.08 -11.82 -4.50
CA LYS A 106 -11.91 -12.42 -3.85
C LYS A 106 -10.67 -12.31 -4.73
N ILE A 107 -9.59 -11.79 -4.15
CA ILE A 107 -8.25 -11.75 -4.74
C ILE A 107 -7.33 -12.64 -3.91
N ALA A 108 -6.73 -13.65 -4.55
CA ALA A 108 -5.73 -14.49 -3.92
C ALA A 108 -4.41 -13.72 -3.75
N LEU A 109 -3.72 -13.96 -2.64
CA LEU A 109 -2.37 -13.44 -2.42
C LEU A 109 -1.39 -13.98 -3.49
N GLN A 110 -0.49 -13.12 -3.95
CA GLN A 110 0.66 -13.49 -4.75
C GLN A 110 1.58 -14.37 -3.89
N LYS A 111 2.12 -15.45 -4.47
CA LYS A 111 3.14 -16.24 -3.78
C LYS A 111 4.36 -15.34 -3.58
N ALA A 112 4.84 -15.23 -2.34
CA ALA A 112 6.15 -14.65 -2.07
C ALA A 112 7.18 -15.40 -2.92
N SER A 113 7.92 -14.64 -3.75
CA SER A 113 9.11 -15.14 -4.45
C SER A 113 10.27 -15.18 -3.46
#